data_AF-A0A7X9PPV9-F1
#
_entry.id   AF-A0A7X9PPV9-F1
#
_cell.length_a   1.000
_cell.length_b   1.000
_cell.length_c   1.000
_cell.angle_alpha   90.00
_cell.angle_beta   90.00
_cell.angle_gamma   90.00
#
_symmetry.space_group_name_H-M   'P 1'
#
loop_
_entity.id
_entity.type
_entity.pdbx_description
1 polymer ?
#
loop_
_entity_poly.entity_id
_entity_poly.type
_entity_poly.pdbx_seq_one_letter_code
_entity_poly.pdbx_strand_id
1 'polypeptide(L)' 'MKISARNIVKGKVLKVTTGAVNTEIVLELPGGTQLVSIISKESATNLGLEPGKTAYAVIKASNVMVAVD' A
#
# COMPACT_ATOMS: atom_id res chain seq x y z
N MET A 1 7.49 9.52 9.72
CA MET A 1 6.53 8.69 10.48
C MET A 1 7.26 8.03 11.62
N LYS A 2 6.73 8.04 12.85
CA LYS A 2 7.23 7.20 13.95
C LYS A 2 6.23 6.06 14.14
N ILE A 3 6.56 4.87 13.64
CA ILE A 3 5.70 3.68 13.67
C ILE A 3 6.56 2.43 13.93
N SER A 4 5.98 1.37 14.51
CA SER A 4 6.70 0.13 14.84
C SER A 4 6.85 -0.86 13.68
N ALA A 5 6.14 -0.63 12.57
CA ALA A 5 6.32 -1.38 11.34
C ALA A 5 7.73 -1.15 10.78
N ARG A 6 8.41 -2.25 10.41
CA ARG A 6 9.82 -2.22 9.97
C ARG A 6 9.98 -2.22 8.46
N ASN A 7 8.94 -2.64 7.73
CA ASN A 7 8.95 -2.67 6.28
C ASN A 7 8.17 -1.46 5.78
N ILE A 8 8.88 -0.45 5.28
CA ILE A 8 8.28 0.76 4.72
C ILE A 8 8.80 0.91 3.30
N VAL A 9 7.90 0.72 2.32
CA VAL A 9 8.25 0.70 0.90
C VAL A 9 7.61 1.91 0.24
N LYS A 10 8.43 2.81 -0.30
CA LYS A 10 7.97 3.99 -1.04
C LYS A 10 7.54 3.58 -2.45
N GLY A 11 6.38 4.05 -2.88
CA GLY A 11 5.86 3.83 -4.23
C GLY A 11 5.00 4.99 -4.72
N LYS A 12 4.60 4.92 -5.98
CA LYS A 12 3.63 5.82 -6.59
C LYS A 12 2.30 5.06 -6.75
N VAL A 13 1.19 5.68 -6.38
CA VAL A 13 -0.12 5.11 -6.60
C VAL A 13 -0.36 5.03 -8.11
N LEU A 14 -0.49 3.81 -8.61
CA LEU A 14 -0.79 3.52 -10.01
C LEU A 14 -2.30 3.46 -10.24
N LYS A 15 -3.02 2.81 -9.33
CA LYS A 15 -4.46 2.58 -9.43
C LYS A 15 -5.13 2.59 -8.06
N VAL A 16 -6.36 3.09 -8.03
CA VAL A 16 -7.26 3.05 -6.87
C VAL A 16 -8.59 2.46 -7.33
N THR A 17 -8.98 1.31 -6.76
CA THR A 17 -10.27 0.65 -7.03
C THR A 17 -11.11 0.68 -5.77
N THR A 18 -12.12 1.54 -5.70
CA THR A 18 -12.95 1.71 -4.51
C THR A 18 -14.22 0.85 -4.58
N GLY A 19 -14.37 -0.07 -3.63
CA GLY A 19 -15.59 -0.83 -3.40
C GLY A 19 -16.50 -0.17 -2.35
N ALA A 20 -17.47 -0.94 -1.84
CA ALA A 20 -18.42 -0.45 -0.83
C ALA A 20 -17.74 -0.19 0.52
N VAL A 21 -16.90 -1.13 0.97
CA VAL A 21 -16.23 -1.10 2.29
C VAL A 21 -14.71 -0.93 2.16
N ASN A 22 -14.11 -1.62 1.20
CA ASN A 22 -12.66 -1.64 1.00
C ASN A 22 -12.27 -0.93 -0.30
N THR A 23 -11.05 -0.43 -0.33
CA THR A 23 -10.39 0.13 -1.51
C THR A 23 -9.09 -0.63 -1.74
N GLU A 24 -8.92 -1.13 -2.97
CA GLU A 24 -7.67 -1.67 -3.46
C GLU A 24 -6.79 -0.52 -3.97
N ILE A 25 -5.53 -0.51 -3.53
CA ILE A 25 -4.50 0.44 -3.91
C ILE A 25 -3.36 -0.34 -4.55
N VAL A 26 -3.04 0.00 -5.80
CA VAL A 26 -1.87 -0.53 -6.49
C VAL A 26 -0.77 0.52 -6.42
N LEU A 27 0.35 0.20 -5.79
CA LEU A 27 1.56 1.00 -5.78
C LEU A 27 2.56 0.45 -6.80
N GLU A 28 3.07 1.31 -7.66
CA GLU A 28 4.24 1.03 -8.47
C GLU A 28 5.51 1.41 -7.68
N LEU A 29 6.41 0.46 -7.56
CA LEU A 29 7.71 0.62 -6.91
C LEU A 29 8.78 0.99 -7.94
N PRO A 30 9.94 1.52 -7.51
CA PRO A 30 11.10 1.66 -8.39
C PRO A 30 11.43 0.31 -9.06
N GLY A 31 11.60 0.33 -10.39
CA GLY A 31 11.82 -0.89 -11.18
C GLY A 31 10.54 -1.54 -11.73
N GLY A 32 9.36 -0.94 -11.50
CA GLY A 32 8.10 -1.35 -12.12
C GLY A 32 7.33 -2.46 -11.39
N THR A 33 7.91 -3.03 -10.32
CA THR A 33 7.22 -3.99 -9.46
C THR A 33 5.98 -3.34 -8.84
N GLN A 34 4.85 -4.05 -8.84
CA GLN A 34 3.61 -3.58 -8.24
C GLN A 34 3.38 -4.23 -6.87
N LEU A 35 2.97 -3.41 -5.91
CA LEU A 35 2.57 -3.82 -4.57
C LEU A 35 1.12 -3.44 -4.34
N VAL A 36 0.27 -4.42 -4.03
CA VAL A 36 -1.16 -4.23 -3.83
C VAL A 36 -1.48 -4.18 -2.34
N SER A 37 -2.33 -3.25 -1.94
CA SER A 37 -2.87 -3.15 -0.58
C SER A 37 -4.38 -3.01 -0.63
N ILE A 38 -5.08 -3.61 0.32
CA ILE A 38 -6.52 -3.43 0.52
C ILE A 38 -6.70 -2.78 1.89
N ILE A 39 -7.30 -1.60 1.91
CA ILE A 39 -7.60 -0.84 3.13
C ILE A 39 -9.07 -0.42 3.13
N SER A 40 -9.58 0.12 4.24
CA SER A 40 -10.94 0.65 4.25
C SER A 40 -11.09 1.83 3.28
N LYS A 41 -12.27 1.96 2.67
CA LYS A 41 -12.65 3.09 1.82
C LYS A 41 -12.44 4.42 2.53
N GLU A 42 -12.81 4.48 3.81
CA GLU A 42 -12.61 5.66 4.65
C GLU A 42 -11.13 6.01 4.78
N SER A 43 -10.25 5.03 5.04
CA SER A 43 -8.81 5.26 5.14
C SER A 43 -8.22 5.77 3.82
N ALA A 44 -8.59 5.16 2.70
CA ALA A 44 -8.13 5.61 1.37
C ALA A 44 -8.57 7.05 1.06
N THR A 45 -9.81 7.39 1.44
CA THR A 45 -10.37 8.74 1.26
C THR A 45 -9.67 9.76 2.15
N ASN A 46 -9.51 9.47 3.45
CA ASN A 46 -8.87 10.35 4.43
C ASN A 46 -7.38 10.61 4.10
N LEU A 47 -6.70 9.60 3.54
CA LEU A 47 -5.32 9.74 3.07
C LEU A 47 -5.22 10.44 1.70
N GLY A 48 -6.36 10.69 1.04
CA GLY A 48 -6.44 11.29 -0.29
C GLY A 48 -5.64 10.51 -1.32
N LEU A 49 -5.75 9.17 -1.31
CA LEU A 49 -5.02 8.32 -2.25
C LEU A 49 -5.65 8.41 -3.65
N GLU A 50 -4.82 8.73 -4.63
CA GLU A 50 -5.22 8.88 -6.02
C GLU A 50 -4.05 8.51 -6.94
N PRO A 51 -4.30 8.06 -8.19
CA PRO A 51 -3.25 7.81 -9.16
C PRO A 51 -2.31 9.00 -9.31
N GLY A 52 -1.01 8.74 -9.34
CA GLY A 52 0.01 9.79 -9.41
C GLY A 52 0.67 10.13 -8.06
N LYS A 53 -0.04 9.92 -6.95
CA LYS A 53 0.43 10.33 -5.61
C LYS A 53 1.57 9.44 -5.12
N THR A 54 2.55 10.04 -4.43
CA THR A 54 3.55 9.26 -3.67
C THR A 54 2.93 8.75 -2.38
N ALA A 55 3.06 7.45 -2.12
CA ALA A 55 2.57 6.81 -0.91
C ALA A 55 3.59 5.78 -0.39
N TYR A 56 3.34 5.25 0.81
CA TYR A 56 4.19 4.25 1.44
C TYR A 56 3.36 3.02 1.78
N ALA A 57 3.76 1.84 1.29
CA ALA A 57 3.30 0.59 1.86
C ALA A 57 3.99 0.39 3.22
N VAL A 58 3.19 0.16 4.25
CA VAL A 58 3.67 -0.02 5.62
C VAL A 58 3.24 -1.40 6.09
N ILE A 59 4.21 -2.30 6.26
CA ILE A 59 3.95 -3.72 6.56
C ILE A 59 4.62 -4.05 7.89
N LYS A 60 3.84 -4.55 8.85
CA LYS A 60 4.38 -5.00 10.14
C LYS A 60 5.26 -6.23 9.92
N ALA A 61 6.41 -6.29 10.61
CA ALA A 61 7.36 -7.39 10.43
C ALA A 61 6.75 -8.78 10.69
N SER A 62 5.83 -8.87 11.66
CA SER A 62 5.15 -10.12 12.02
C SER A 62 4.10 -10.59 11.00
N ASN A 63 3.84 -9.85 9.92
CA ASN A 63 2.89 -10.23 8.87
C ASN A 63 3.57 -10.62 7.55
N VAL A 64 4.90 -10.70 7.52
CA VAL A 64 5.67 -11.17 6.36
C VAL A 64 5.97 -12.65 6.55
N MET A 65 5.52 -13.47 5.60
CA MET A 65 5.84 -14.91 5.55
C MET A 65 7.16 -15.14 4.80
N VAL A 66 7.85 -16.23 5.12
CA VAL A 66 9.11 -16.65 4.47
C VAL A 66 8.95 -18.09 4.00
N ALA A 67 9.41 -18.41 2.79
CA ALA A 67 9.41 -19.75 2.21
C ALA A 67 10.76 -20.02 1.52
N VAL A 68 11.11 -21.30 1.37
CA VAL A 68 12.24 -21.82 0.58
C VAL A 68 11.69 -22.89 -0.38
N ASP A 69 12.45 -23.21 -1.43
CA ASP A 69 12.07 -24.21 -2.45
C ASP A 69 12.04 -25.65 -1.93
#